data_AF-A0AAF0VQ22-F1
#
_entry.id   AF-A0AAF0VQ22-F1
#
_cell.length_a   1.000
_cell.length_b   1.000
_cell.length_c   1.000
_cell.angle_alpha   90.00
_cell.angle_beta   90.00
_cell.angle_gamma   90.00
#
_symmetry.space_group_name_H-M   'P 1'
#
loop_
_entity.id
_entity.type
_entity.pdbx_description
1 polymer ?
#
loop_
_entity_poly.entity_id
_entity_poly.type
_entity_poly.pdbx_seq_one_letter_code
_entity_poly.pdbx_strand_id
1 'polypeptide(L)'
;MNSFRLAGSAALAAGAVLGAAPAHAAPLPGFCATDVVVDGICTTRLASVTTDVVNGTITGTPVGGTEAVTLTGQAGAYLESDGFGDTPPDPIANWDTTLAQVSGLDVSPADPNWYGNAKARVFLPRTLNDLATHFPPGTLLVRFTADEAQPGAFQLVSIQPTLR
;
A
#
# COMPACT_ATOMS: atom_id res chain seq x y z
N MET A 1 27.35 52.77 -35.10
CA MET A 1 27.88 51.63 -34.33
C MET A 1 26.76 51.06 -33.46
N ASN A 2 26.43 49.81 -33.75
CA ASN A 2 25.73 48.77 -32.99
C ASN A 2 24.37 49.03 -32.32
N SER A 3 23.35 48.60 -33.07
CA SER A 3 22.17 47.85 -32.61
C SER A 3 22.52 46.78 -31.57
N PHE A 4 21.74 46.65 -30.49
CA PHE A 4 21.48 45.37 -29.84
C PHE A 4 20.06 45.36 -29.27
N ARG A 5 19.17 44.65 -29.96
CA ARG A 5 17.91 44.16 -29.40
C ARG A 5 18.23 42.94 -28.55
N LEU A 6 17.76 42.91 -27.31
CA LEU A 6 17.66 41.69 -26.53
C LEU A 6 16.19 41.51 -26.15
N ALA A 7 15.50 40.74 -26.99
CA ALA A 7 14.24 40.11 -26.63
C ALA A 7 14.57 38.90 -25.76
N GLY A 8 14.29 39.00 -24.46
CA GLY A 8 14.38 37.88 -23.54
C GLY A 8 13.03 37.18 -23.48
N SER A 9 12.89 36.08 -24.21
CA SER A 9 11.73 35.20 -24.17
C SER A 9 11.65 34.54 -22.78
N ALA A 10 10.68 34.94 -21.96
CA ALA A 10 10.36 34.23 -20.73
C ALA A 10 9.63 32.93 -21.10
N ALA A 11 10.34 31.81 -21.07
CA ALA A 11 9.75 30.48 -21.20
C ALA A 11 8.95 30.18 -19.92
N LEU A 12 7.62 30.16 -20.04
CA LEU A 12 6.71 29.64 -19.04
C LEU A 12 6.96 28.14 -18.90
N ALA A 13 7.67 27.73 -17.85
CA ALA A 13 7.70 26.35 -17.41
C ALA A 13 6.31 26.03 -16.83
N ALA A 14 5.43 25.49 -17.67
CA ALA A 14 4.21 24.85 -17.21
C ALA A 14 4.61 23.58 -16.45
N GLY A 15 4.74 23.69 -15.12
CA GLY A 15 4.81 22.53 -14.26
C GLY A 15 3.54 21.72 -14.46
N ALA A 16 3.66 20.53 -15.05
CA ALA A 16 2.60 19.55 -15.09
C ALA A 16 2.26 19.20 -13.64
N VAL A 17 1.18 19.79 -13.11
CA VAL A 17 0.58 19.34 -11.87
C VAL A 17 0.03 17.95 -12.18
N LEU A 18 0.78 16.92 -11.79
CA LEU A 18 0.26 15.56 -11.69
C LEU A 18 -0.82 15.60 -10.60
N GLY A 19 -2.05 15.93 -10.99
CA GLY A 19 -3.20 15.78 -10.12
C GLY A 19 -3.28 14.32 -9.73
N ALA A 20 -3.16 14.04 -8.43
CA ALA A 20 -3.61 12.76 -7.88
C ALA A 20 -5.07 12.60 -8.31
N ALA A 21 -5.33 11.67 -9.24
CA ALA A 21 -6.68 11.37 -9.65
C ALA A 21 -7.49 11.03 -8.39
N PRO A 22 -8.77 11.44 -8.31
CA PRO A 22 -9.60 11.11 -7.16
C PRO A 22 -9.71 9.58 -7.09
N ALA A 23 -9.13 8.99 -6.04
CA ALA A 23 -9.27 7.56 -5.79
C ALA A 23 -10.71 7.32 -5.31
N HIS A 24 -11.58 6.88 -6.21
CA HIS A 24 -12.93 6.50 -5.84
C HIS A 24 -12.84 5.21 -5.01
N ALA A 25 -13.21 5.27 -3.74
CA ALA A 25 -13.23 4.11 -2.83
C ALA A 25 -14.45 3.19 -3.07
N ALA A 26 -15.33 3.60 -3.99
CA ALA A 26 -16.48 2.86 -4.51
C ALA A 26 -16.86 3.43 -5.90
N PRO A 27 -17.37 2.61 -6.84
CA PRO A 27 -17.47 1.14 -6.80
C PRO A 27 -16.08 0.48 -6.88
N LEU A 28 -16.01 -0.85 -6.76
CA LEU A 28 -14.76 -1.58 -7.03
C LEU A 28 -14.24 -1.26 -8.44
N PRO A 29 -12.91 -1.23 -8.64
CA PRO A 29 -12.32 -0.93 -9.94
C PRO A 29 -12.74 -1.95 -11.01
N GLY A 30 -12.76 -1.54 -12.28
CA GLY A 30 -13.22 -2.38 -13.39
C GLY A 30 -12.41 -3.66 -13.61
N PHE A 31 -11.16 -3.74 -13.14
CA PHE A 31 -10.35 -4.96 -13.19
C PHE A 31 -10.80 -6.01 -12.16
N CYS A 32 -11.53 -5.61 -11.12
CA CYS A 32 -12.17 -6.48 -10.15
C CYS A 32 -13.52 -6.99 -10.71
N ALA A 33 -13.52 -7.52 -11.93
CA ALA A 33 -14.72 -8.12 -12.51
C ALA A 33 -15.10 -9.41 -11.75
N THR A 34 -16.31 -9.92 -12.03
CA THR A 34 -17.01 -10.96 -11.25
C THR A 34 -16.27 -12.27 -11.07
N ASP A 35 -15.25 -12.55 -11.87
CA ASP A 35 -14.41 -13.75 -11.78
C ASP A 35 -13.33 -13.67 -10.69
N VAL A 36 -12.94 -12.47 -10.27
CA VAL A 36 -11.91 -12.22 -9.24
C VAL A 36 -12.50 -11.67 -7.93
N VAL A 37 -13.80 -11.39 -7.92
CA VAL A 37 -14.54 -10.90 -6.76
C VAL A 37 -15.38 -12.01 -6.15
N VAL A 38 -15.06 -12.37 -4.92
CA VAL A 38 -15.85 -13.31 -4.11
C VAL A 38 -16.39 -12.52 -2.91
N ASP A 39 -17.70 -12.56 -2.70
CA ASP A 39 -18.39 -11.84 -1.62
C ASP A 39 -18.07 -10.32 -1.56
N GLY A 40 -17.90 -9.69 -2.72
CA GLY A 40 -17.57 -8.26 -2.81
C GLY A 40 -16.10 -7.93 -2.49
N ILE A 41 -15.24 -8.94 -2.34
CA ILE A 41 -13.81 -8.78 -2.08
C ILE A 41 -13.03 -9.02 -3.37
N CYS A 42 -12.33 -8.00 -3.84
CA CYS A 42 -11.40 -8.12 -4.95
C CYS A 42 -10.06 -8.68 -4.47
N THR A 43 -9.54 -9.68 -5.19
CA THR A 43 -8.21 -10.25 -4.94
C THR A 43 -7.30 -9.96 -6.13
N THR A 44 -6.11 -9.39 -5.89
CA THR A 44 -5.16 -9.15 -6.98
C THR A 44 -3.72 -9.11 -6.49
N ARG A 45 -2.77 -9.24 -7.41
CA ARG A 45 -1.34 -9.02 -7.14
C ARG A 45 -0.96 -7.60 -7.58
N LEU A 46 -0.06 -6.95 -6.85
CA LEU A 46 0.44 -5.63 -7.22
C LEU A 46 1.74 -5.72 -8.02
N ALA A 47 1.78 -5.08 -9.20
CA ALA A 47 2.94 -4.98 -10.07
C ALA A 47 3.91 -3.87 -9.63
N SER A 48 3.39 -2.82 -8.99
CA SER A 48 4.15 -1.72 -8.42
C SER A 48 3.50 -1.30 -7.11
N VAL A 49 4.31 -0.77 -6.19
CA VAL A 49 3.89 -0.38 -4.85
C VAL A 49 4.58 0.92 -4.46
N THR A 50 3.80 1.85 -3.93
CA THR A 50 4.27 3.04 -3.21
C THR A 50 3.51 3.12 -1.88
N THR A 51 4.04 3.90 -0.93
CA THR A 51 3.39 4.10 0.36
C THR A 51 3.29 5.57 0.73
N ASP A 52 2.23 5.91 1.45
CA ASP A 52 2.13 7.16 2.20
C ASP A 52 2.34 6.84 3.69
N VAL A 53 3.53 7.17 4.20
CA VAL A 53 3.90 6.92 5.60
C VAL A 53 3.12 7.80 6.59
N VAL A 54 2.57 8.93 6.14
CA VAL A 54 1.79 9.84 6.98
C VAL A 54 0.41 9.25 7.22
N ASN A 55 -0.25 8.83 6.14
CA ASN A 55 -1.59 8.27 6.20
C ASN A 55 -1.61 6.76 6.50
N GLY A 56 -0.47 6.07 6.35
CA GLY A 56 -0.37 4.62 6.53
C GLY A 56 -1.05 3.83 5.42
N THR A 57 -1.15 4.42 4.22
CA THR A 57 -1.76 3.77 3.06
C THR A 57 -0.70 3.19 2.14
N ILE A 58 -1.13 2.21 1.35
CA ILE A 58 -0.33 1.59 0.30
C ILE A 58 -1.05 1.82 -1.02
N THR A 59 -0.35 2.32 -2.03
CA THR A 59 -0.89 2.51 -3.37
C THR A 59 -0.17 1.55 -4.32
N GLY A 60 -0.90 0.82 -5.14
CA GLY A 60 -0.27 -0.07 -6.10
C GLY A 60 -1.08 -0.25 -7.38
N THR A 61 -0.38 -0.59 -8.45
CA THR A 61 -1.01 -0.96 -9.72
C THR A 61 -1.17 -2.48 -9.78
N PRO A 62 -2.40 -3.00 -9.97
CA PRO A 62 -2.63 -4.43 -10.15
C PRO A 62 -1.86 -5.00 -11.34
N VAL A 63 -1.43 -6.26 -11.24
CA VAL A 63 -0.88 -7.01 -12.38
C VAL A 63 -1.93 -7.09 -13.48
N GLY A 64 -1.59 -6.61 -14.69
CA GLY A 64 -2.50 -6.57 -15.84
C GLY A 64 -3.47 -5.38 -15.84
N GLY A 65 -3.42 -4.51 -14.82
CA GLY A 65 -4.19 -3.27 -14.76
C GLY A 65 -3.33 -2.03 -15.05
N THR A 66 -3.99 -0.90 -15.32
CA THR A 66 -3.35 0.42 -15.49
C THR A 66 -3.77 1.43 -14.42
N GLU A 67 -4.84 1.14 -13.69
CA GLU A 67 -5.37 2.00 -12.63
C GLU A 67 -4.75 1.64 -11.28
N ALA A 68 -4.21 2.62 -10.58
CA ALA A 68 -3.67 2.42 -9.25
C ALA A 68 -4.80 2.38 -8.21
N VAL A 69 -4.68 1.49 -7.23
CA VAL A 69 -5.57 1.42 -6.07
C VAL A 69 -4.84 1.85 -4.82
N THR A 70 -5.48 2.67 -4.00
CA THR A 70 -4.99 3.01 -2.66
C THR A 70 -5.73 2.15 -1.65
N LEU A 71 -5.00 1.46 -0.79
CA LEU A 71 -5.51 0.54 0.21
C LEU A 71 -5.12 1.03 1.61
N THR A 72 -6.02 0.80 2.57
CA THR A 72 -5.82 1.14 3.98
C THR A 72 -6.32 0.01 4.86
N GLY A 73 -5.59 -0.31 5.93
CA GLY A 73 -5.93 -1.45 6.77
C GLY A 73 -5.27 -1.38 8.13
N GLN A 74 -5.94 -1.99 9.11
CA GLN A 74 -5.37 -2.21 10.44
C GLN A 74 -4.35 -3.35 10.42
N ALA A 75 -3.52 -3.45 11.47
CA ALA A 75 -2.50 -4.49 11.62
C ALA A 75 -3.01 -5.92 11.37
N GLY A 76 -4.27 -6.22 11.73
CA GLY A 76 -4.87 -7.54 11.53
C GLY A 76 -5.07 -7.96 10.07
N ALA A 77 -4.95 -7.05 9.10
CA ALA A 77 -4.99 -7.38 7.68
C ALA A 77 -3.64 -7.90 7.15
N TYR A 78 -2.55 -7.69 7.88
CA TYR A 78 -1.20 -8.05 7.43
C TYR A 78 -0.89 -9.49 7.83
N LEU A 79 -0.53 -10.32 6.85
CA LEU A 79 -0.30 -11.76 7.03
C LEU A 79 1.17 -12.12 6.80
N GLU A 80 1.62 -13.19 7.44
CA GLU A 80 2.94 -13.79 7.20
C GLU A 80 3.07 -14.22 5.74
N SER A 81 4.28 -14.16 5.21
CA SER A 81 4.58 -14.52 3.84
C SER A 81 4.33 -16.01 3.59
N ASP A 82 4.01 -16.36 2.33
CA ASP A 82 3.74 -17.74 1.94
C ASP A 82 4.52 -18.16 0.69
N GLY A 83 4.94 -19.43 0.66
CA GLY A 83 5.62 -20.06 -0.48
C GLY A 83 7.13 -19.80 -0.61
N PHE A 84 7.76 -19.02 0.26
CA PHE A 84 9.20 -18.68 0.13
C PHE A 84 10.18 -19.71 0.73
N GLY A 85 9.69 -20.69 1.50
CA GLY A 85 10.52 -21.69 2.18
C GLY A 85 11.39 -21.09 3.30
N ASP A 86 12.46 -21.79 3.67
CA ASP A 86 13.30 -21.44 4.83
C ASP A 86 14.31 -20.30 4.57
N THR A 87 14.43 -19.85 3.32
CA THR A 87 15.39 -18.79 2.94
C THR A 87 14.72 -17.74 2.06
N PRO A 88 13.75 -16.98 2.61
CA PRO A 88 13.10 -15.91 1.88
C PRO A 88 14.08 -14.76 1.55
N PRO A 89 13.81 -13.96 0.51
CA PRO A 89 14.54 -12.72 0.27
C PRO A 89 14.48 -11.78 1.47
N ASP A 90 15.54 -10.99 1.71
CA ASP A 90 15.66 -10.14 2.90
C ASP A 90 14.42 -9.26 3.19
N PRO A 91 13.79 -8.58 2.21
CA PRO A 91 12.60 -7.77 2.49
C PRO A 91 11.42 -8.60 3.02
N ILE A 92 11.28 -9.85 2.55
CA ILE A 92 10.23 -10.78 2.95
C ILE A 92 10.52 -11.32 4.36
N ALA A 93 11.78 -11.69 4.63
CA ALA A 93 12.21 -12.08 5.97
C ALA A 93 11.96 -10.98 7.01
N ASN A 94 12.24 -9.72 6.64
CA ASN A 94 12.01 -8.55 7.48
C ASN A 94 10.52 -8.28 7.72
N TRP A 95 9.67 -8.51 6.71
CA TRP A 95 8.22 -8.43 6.85
C TRP A 95 7.72 -9.40 7.91
N ASP A 96 8.08 -10.67 7.82
CA ASP A 96 7.63 -11.71 8.75
C ASP A 96 8.16 -11.47 10.16
N THR A 97 9.44 -11.11 10.27
CA THR A 97 10.06 -10.78 11.56
C THR A 97 9.37 -9.59 12.22
N THR A 98 9.07 -8.53 11.46
CA THR A 98 8.38 -7.35 11.97
C THR A 98 6.96 -7.68 12.40
N LEU A 99 6.24 -8.47 11.61
CA LEU A 99 4.88 -8.90 11.92
C LEU A 99 4.85 -9.73 13.20
N ALA A 100 5.73 -10.73 13.33
CA ALA A 100 5.81 -11.60 14.50
C ALA A 100 6.16 -10.84 15.79
N GLN A 101 7.08 -9.86 15.71
CA GLN A 101 7.47 -9.04 16.85
C GLN A 101 6.33 -8.17 17.39
N VAL A 102 5.43 -7.71 16.53
CA VAL A 102 4.41 -6.71 16.89
C VAL A 102 3.02 -7.32 17.08
N SER A 103 2.67 -8.37 16.33
CA SER A 103 1.34 -8.99 16.37
C SER A 103 1.03 -9.65 17.71
N GLY A 104 2.04 -10.21 18.38
CA GLY A 104 1.93 -10.89 19.67
C GLY A 104 1.97 -9.98 20.90
N LEU A 105 2.10 -8.66 20.74
CA LEU A 105 2.19 -7.75 21.88
C LEU A 105 0.86 -7.64 22.62
N ASP A 106 0.90 -7.78 23.95
CA ASP A 106 -0.28 -7.62 24.80
C ASP A 106 -0.66 -6.14 24.90
N VAL A 107 -1.91 -5.85 24.58
CA VAL A 107 -2.50 -4.50 24.66
C VAL A 107 -3.56 -4.40 25.76
N SER A 108 -3.66 -5.42 26.61
CA SER A 108 -4.45 -5.41 27.82
C SER A 108 -3.97 -4.30 28.74
N PRO A 109 -4.86 -3.44 29.28
CA PRO A 109 -4.49 -2.42 30.26
C PRO A 109 -3.81 -2.97 31.53
N ALA A 110 -3.81 -4.29 31.75
CA ALA A 110 -3.10 -4.96 32.84
C ALA A 110 -1.59 -5.12 32.59
N ASP A 111 -1.12 -5.07 31.34
CA ASP A 111 0.31 -5.04 31.01
C ASP A 111 0.85 -3.62 31.27
N PRO A 112 1.85 -3.40 32.14
CA PRO A 112 2.42 -2.06 32.35
C PRO A 112 2.96 -1.40 31.07
N ASN A 113 3.26 -2.18 30.02
CA ASN A 113 3.73 -1.71 28.71
C ASN A 113 2.61 -1.54 27.67
N TRP A 114 1.33 -1.74 28.03
CA TRP A 114 0.19 -1.79 27.10
C TRP A 114 0.14 -0.63 26.11
N TYR A 115 0.47 0.58 26.57
CA TYR A 115 0.41 1.78 25.73
C TYR A 115 1.49 1.78 24.66
N GLY A 116 2.70 1.32 24.99
CA GLY A 116 3.78 1.14 24.02
C GLY A 116 3.45 0.06 23.01
N ASN A 117 2.90 -1.06 23.48
CA ASN A 117 2.46 -2.17 22.65
C ASN A 117 1.34 -1.75 21.68
N ALA A 118 0.34 -1.02 22.18
CA ALA A 118 -0.74 -0.50 21.36
C ALA A 118 -0.22 0.45 20.27
N LYS A 119 0.74 1.33 20.61
CA LYS A 119 1.39 2.19 19.61
C LYS A 119 2.12 1.39 18.55
N ALA A 120 2.91 0.39 18.94
CA ALA A 120 3.62 -0.46 17.99
C ALA A 120 2.65 -1.11 17.00
N ARG A 121 1.53 -1.65 17.49
CA ARG A 121 0.48 -2.24 16.63
C ARG A 121 -0.20 -1.23 15.71
N VAL A 122 -0.45 0.00 16.17
CA VAL A 122 -1.06 1.06 15.34
C VAL A 122 -0.12 1.50 14.22
N PHE A 123 1.19 1.52 14.46
CA PHE A 123 2.17 1.95 13.44
C PHE A 123 2.66 0.81 12.54
N LEU A 124 2.39 -0.45 12.88
CA LEU A 124 2.79 -1.62 12.10
C LEU A 124 2.47 -1.52 10.60
N PRO A 125 1.25 -1.10 10.17
CA PRO A 125 0.93 -0.92 8.76
C PRO A 125 1.94 -0.05 8.00
N ARG A 126 2.44 1.03 8.61
CA ARG A 126 3.40 1.94 7.95
C ARG A 126 4.73 1.25 7.69
N THR A 127 5.25 0.54 8.68
CA THR A 127 6.52 -0.20 8.55
C THR A 127 6.41 -1.31 7.51
N LEU A 128 5.32 -2.07 7.54
CA LEU A 128 5.11 -3.15 6.58
C LEU A 128 4.88 -2.61 5.16
N ASN A 129 4.15 -1.51 4.99
CA ASN A 129 3.97 -0.88 3.67
C ASN A 129 5.28 -0.36 3.08
N ASP A 130 6.18 0.18 3.90
CA ASP A 130 7.52 0.59 3.46
C ASP A 130 8.32 -0.62 2.95
N LEU A 131 8.35 -1.72 3.71
CA LEU A 131 8.98 -2.98 3.28
C LEU A 131 8.40 -3.49 1.96
N ALA A 132 7.09 -3.38 1.77
CA ALA A 132 6.42 -3.83 0.55
C ALA A 132 6.86 -3.08 -0.71
N THR A 133 7.38 -1.85 -0.60
CA THR A 133 7.94 -1.11 -1.74
C THR A 133 9.21 -1.76 -2.32
N HIS A 134 9.85 -2.64 -1.56
CA HIS A 134 11.07 -3.35 -1.95
C HIS A 134 10.82 -4.74 -2.53
N PHE A 135 9.57 -5.19 -2.60
CA PHE A 135 9.26 -6.52 -3.10
C PHE A 135 9.33 -6.56 -4.64
N PRO A 136 9.71 -7.71 -5.23
CA PRO A 136 9.61 -7.90 -6.67
C PRO A 136 8.16 -7.70 -7.16
N PRO A 137 7.95 -7.17 -8.39
CA PRO A 137 6.63 -7.04 -8.99
C PRO A 137 5.81 -8.34 -8.96
N GLY A 138 4.55 -8.24 -8.55
CA GLY A 138 3.61 -9.37 -8.48
C GLY A 138 3.73 -10.21 -7.21
N THR A 139 4.65 -9.90 -6.29
CA THR A 139 4.82 -10.65 -5.03
C THR A 139 3.68 -10.39 -4.04
N LEU A 140 3.21 -9.15 -3.96
CA LEU A 140 2.23 -8.76 -2.96
C LEU A 140 0.82 -9.10 -3.42
N LEU A 141 0.17 -10.06 -2.75
CA LEU A 141 -1.23 -10.41 -2.93
C LEU A 141 -2.07 -9.57 -1.96
N VAL A 142 -3.08 -8.89 -2.49
CA VAL A 142 -3.99 -8.04 -1.71
C VAL A 142 -5.43 -8.47 -1.92
N ARG A 143 -6.20 -8.37 -0.84
CA ARG A 143 -7.65 -8.53 -0.82
C ARG A 143 -8.27 -7.26 -0.26
N PHE A 144 -9.23 -6.67 -0.95
CA PHE A 144 -9.85 -5.41 -0.53
C PHE A 144 -11.31 -5.30 -0.97
N THR A 145 -12.04 -4.43 -0.29
CA THR A 145 -13.44 -4.11 -0.58
C THR A 145 -13.62 -2.59 -0.71
N ALA A 146 -14.72 -2.18 -1.35
CA ALA A 146 -15.16 -0.80 -1.32
C ALA A 146 -15.44 -0.34 0.12
N ASP A 147 -15.12 0.91 0.41
CA ASP A 147 -15.41 1.57 1.69
C ASP A 147 -15.93 2.98 1.43
N GLU A 148 -17.23 3.19 1.66
CA GLU A 148 -17.86 4.49 1.48
C GLU A 148 -17.56 5.45 2.63
N ALA A 149 -17.09 4.95 3.79
CA ALA A 149 -16.75 5.77 4.95
C ALA A 149 -15.39 6.47 4.77
N GLN A 150 -14.49 5.91 3.95
CA GLN A 150 -13.17 6.46 3.69
C GLN A 150 -12.99 6.81 2.20
N PRO A 151 -13.37 8.03 1.78
CA PRO A 151 -13.14 8.45 0.39
C PRO A 151 -11.64 8.47 0.09
N GLY A 152 -11.22 7.91 -1.04
CA GLY A 152 -9.82 7.90 -1.44
C GLY A 152 -9.08 6.57 -1.25
N ALA A 153 -9.63 5.61 -0.50
CA ALA A 153 -8.96 4.34 -0.24
C ALA A 153 -9.94 3.18 -0.09
N PHE A 154 -9.58 2.02 -0.64
CA PHE A 154 -10.29 0.77 -0.40
C PHE A 154 -9.89 0.17 0.95
N GLN A 155 -10.85 -0.45 1.63
CA GLN A 155 -10.59 -1.15 2.87
C GLN A 155 -9.86 -2.46 2.58
N LEU A 156 -8.66 -2.58 3.11
CA LEU A 156 -7.84 -3.77 3.05
C LEU A 156 -8.46 -4.86 3.94
N VAL A 157 -8.72 -6.01 3.33
CA VAL A 157 -9.15 -7.24 4.01
C VAL A 157 -7.91 -8.05 4.37
N SER A 158 -6.99 -8.22 3.44
CA SER A 158 -5.68 -8.82 3.73
C SER A 158 -4.59 -8.36 2.77
N ILE A 159 -3.34 -8.42 3.23
CA ILE A 159 -2.12 -8.18 2.45
C ILE A 159 -1.08 -9.23 2.83
N GLN A 160 -0.52 -9.89 1.83
CA GLN A 160 0.39 -11.01 2.03
C GLN A 160 1.44 -11.08 0.92
N PRO A 161 2.73 -11.09 1.25
CA PRO A 161 3.76 -11.47 0.30
C PRO A 161 3.62 -12.96 -0.02
N THR A 162 3.48 -13.32 -1.29
CA THR A 162 3.35 -14.72 -1.71
C THR A 162 4.23 -15.00 -2.91
N LEU A 163 4.90 -16.15 -2.91
CA LEU A 163 5.64 -16.61 -4.09
C LEU A 163 4.66 -16.78 -5.27
N ARG A 164 5.12 -16.41 -6.46
CA ARG A 164 4.32 -16.48 -7.69
C ARG A 164 4.37 -17.87 -8.32
#